data_AF-A0A376L1G5-F1
#
_entry.id   AF-A0A376L1G5-F1
#
_cell.length_a   1.000
_cell.length_b   1.000
_cell.length_c   1.000
_cell.angle_alpha   90.00
_cell.angle_beta   90.00
_cell.angle_gamma   90.00
#
_symmetry.space_group_name_H-M   'P 1'
#
loop_
_entity.id
_entity.type
_entity.pdbx_description
1 polymer ?
#
loop_
_entity_poly.entity_id
_entity_poly.type
_entity_poly.pdbx_seq_one_letter_code
_entity_poly.pdbx_strand_id
1 'polypeptide(L)'
;MTDHIIFDGKRAVGVEWLEGDSTIPTRATANKEVLLCAGAIASPQILQRSGVGNAELLAEFDIPLVHELPGVGENLQDHLEMYLQYECKEPVSLYPALQWWNQPKIGAEWLFGGTGVGASNHFEAGGFIRSREEFAWPNIQYHFLPVAINYNGSNAVKEHGFQCHVGSMRSPSRGHVRIKSRDPHQHPAILFNYMSHEQDWQEFRDAIRITREIMHQPALDQYRGREISPRHGMSDG
;
A
#
# COMPACT_ATOMS: atom_id res chain seq x y z
N MET A 1 -11.17 5.10 19.33
CA MET A 1 -9.75 4.99 18.93
C MET A 1 -8.95 4.47 20.11
N THR A 2 -8.25 3.35 19.95
CA THR A 2 -7.40 2.78 21.01
C THR A 2 -6.21 3.68 21.30
N ASP A 3 -6.02 4.04 22.57
CA ASP A 3 -4.87 4.82 23.00
C ASP A 3 -3.69 3.90 23.34
N HIS A 4 -3.79 3.14 24.43
CA HIS A 4 -2.72 2.29 24.92
C HIS A 4 -3.25 1.03 25.65
N ILE A 5 -2.36 0.06 25.85
CA ILE A 5 -2.56 -1.16 26.63
C ILE A 5 -2.13 -0.89 28.07
N ILE A 6 -2.94 -1.35 29.01
CA ILE A 6 -2.70 -1.15 30.43
C ILE A 6 -1.97 -2.38 30.99
N PHE A 7 -0.89 -2.14 31.73
CA PHE A 7 -0.04 -3.18 32.31
C PHE A 7 -0.07 -3.18 33.84
N ASP A 8 0.01 -4.37 34.43
CA ASP A 8 0.40 -4.63 35.81
C ASP A 8 1.74 -5.37 35.79
N GLY A 9 2.81 -4.64 36.10
CA GLY A 9 4.19 -5.10 35.82
C GLY A 9 4.36 -5.37 34.32
N LYS A 10 4.58 -6.64 33.96
CA LYS A 10 4.70 -7.09 32.56
C LYS A 10 3.44 -7.74 32.01
N ARG A 11 2.36 -7.83 32.79
CA ARG A 11 1.10 -8.46 32.38
C ARG A 11 0.16 -7.41 31.81
N ALA A 12 -0.31 -7.59 30.58
CA ALA A 12 -1.41 -6.78 30.05
C ALA A 12 -2.71 -7.13 30.79
N VAL A 13 -3.39 -6.11 31.33
CA VAL A 13 -4.61 -6.27 32.16
C VAL A 13 -5.82 -5.53 31.58
N GLY A 14 -5.66 -4.80 30.49
CA GLY A 14 -6.74 -4.05 29.88
C GLY A 14 -6.29 -3.12 28.76
N VAL A 15 -7.21 -2.31 28.29
CA VAL A 15 -7.00 -1.30 27.24
C VAL A 15 -7.72 -0.02 27.59
N GLU A 16 -7.16 1.10 27.14
CA GLU A 16 -7.76 2.42 27.21
C GLU A 16 -8.02 2.94 25.79
N TRP A 17 -9.19 3.58 25.57
CA TRP A 17 -9.55 4.15 24.28
C TRP A 17 -10.42 5.41 24.45
N LEU A 18 -10.45 6.22 23.40
CA LEU A 18 -11.33 7.38 23.27
C LEU A 18 -12.54 7.02 22.40
N GLU A 19 -13.74 7.44 22.81
CA GLU A 19 -14.98 7.22 22.06
C GLU A 19 -15.38 8.47 21.27
N GLY A 20 -15.49 8.36 19.95
CA GLY A 20 -15.79 9.49 19.08
C GLY A 20 -14.80 10.64 19.31
N ASP A 21 -15.34 11.83 19.57
CA ASP A 21 -14.58 13.06 19.87
C ASP A 21 -14.36 13.28 21.38
N SER A 22 -14.68 12.28 22.22
CA SER A 22 -14.46 12.37 23.68
C SER A 22 -12.97 12.48 24.00
N THR A 23 -12.62 13.42 24.87
CA THR A 23 -11.29 13.52 25.50
C THR A 23 -11.19 12.70 26.79
N ILE A 24 -12.30 12.12 27.25
CA ILE A 24 -12.34 11.27 28.45
C ILE A 24 -12.11 9.82 28.01
N PRO A 25 -11.04 9.16 28.50
CA PRO A 25 -10.76 7.78 28.18
C PRO A 25 -11.76 6.82 28.81
N THR A 26 -12.15 5.82 28.04
CA THR A 26 -12.89 4.64 28.50
C THR A 26 -11.92 3.47 28.64
N ARG A 27 -12.17 2.61 29.64
CA ARG A 27 -11.30 1.50 30.00
C ARG A 27 -12.06 0.19 30.07
N ALA A 28 -11.44 -0.89 29.60
CA ALA A 28 -11.87 -2.26 29.80
C ALA A 28 -10.74 -3.09 30.40
N THR A 29 -11.10 -4.06 31.23
CA THR A 29 -10.16 -5.01 31.82
C THR A 29 -10.24 -6.37 31.10
N ALA A 30 -9.12 -7.08 31.06
CA ALA A 30 -9.00 -8.39 30.45
C ALA A 30 -8.53 -9.40 31.49
N ASN A 31 -9.33 -10.44 31.72
CA ASN A 31 -9.01 -11.50 32.69
C ASN A 31 -7.90 -12.45 32.18
N LYS A 32 -7.79 -12.62 30.87
CA LYS A 32 -6.85 -13.56 30.24
C LYS A 32 -5.78 -12.83 29.43
N GLU A 33 -6.17 -12.23 28.30
CA GLU A 33 -5.25 -11.71 27.31
C GLU A 33 -5.79 -10.44 26.65
N VAL A 34 -4.88 -9.63 26.11
CA VAL A 34 -5.17 -8.50 25.23
C VAL A 34 -4.53 -8.81 23.88
N LEU A 35 -5.33 -8.82 22.81
CA LEU A 35 -4.86 -9.08 21.45
C LEU A 35 -4.81 -7.75 20.67
N LEU A 36 -3.64 -7.39 20.16
CA LEU A 36 -3.44 -6.17 19.39
C LEU A 36 -3.51 -6.47 17.89
N CYS A 37 -4.59 -6.02 17.25
CA CYS A 37 -4.88 -6.28 15.84
C CYS A 37 -5.03 -5.00 15.02
N ALA A 38 -4.24 -3.96 15.32
CA ALA A 38 -4.38 -2.63 14.71
C ALA A 38 -3.57 -2.47 13.39
N GLY A 39 -3.06 -3.56 12.82
CA GLY A 39 -2.26 -3.56 11.59
C GLY A 39 -0.83 -3.05 11.77
N ALA A 40 -0.04 -3.08 10.69
CA ALA A 40 1.40 -2.80 10.71
C ALA A 40 1.78 -1.35 11.07
N ILE A 41 0.83 -0.41 10.97
CA ILE A 41 1.06 1.01 11.28
C ILE A 41 0.59 1.36 12.69
N ALA A 42 -0.65 1.07 13.07
CA ALA A 42 -1.17 1.50 14.36
C ALA A 42 -0.73 0.60 15.52
N SER A 43 -0.48 -0.69 15.30
CA SER A 43 -0.03 -1.60 16.37
C SER A 43 1.31 -1.17 17.00
N PRO A 44 2.40 -0.90 16.24
CA PRO A 44 3.65 -0.45 16.86
C PRO A 44 3.48 0.89 17.58
N GLN A 45 2.64 1.79 17.05
CA GLN A 45 2.36 3.07 17.71
C GLN A 45 1.67 2.88 19.07
N ILE A 46 0.66 2.00 19.14
CA ILE A 46 -0.02 1.65 20.39
C ILE A 46 0.96 1.02 21.38
N LEU A 47 1.78 0.05 20.94
CA LEU A 47 2.79 -0.58 21.81
C LEU A 47 3.77 0.45 22.38
N GLN A 48 4.28 1.36 21.53
CA GLN A 48 5.18 2.43 21.95
C GLN A 48 4.52 3.32 23.01
N ARG A 49 3.29 3.81 22.78
CA ARG A 49 2.53 4.58 23.81
C ARG A 49 2.26 3.78 25.09
N SER A 50 2.16 2.46 24.97
CA SER A 50 1.94 1.55 26.10
C SER A 50 3.22 1.20 26.89
N GLY A 51 4.37 1.79 26.53
CA GLY A 51 5.63 1.52 27.21
C GLY A 51 6.40 0.30 26.68
N VAL A 52 6.04 -0.23 25.51
CA VAL A 52 6.71 -1.38 24.88
C VAL A 52 7.40 -0.93 23.59
N GLY A 53 8.73 -0.84 23.61
CA GLY A 53 9.50 -0.36 22.45
C GLY A 53 10.96 -0.05 22.74
N ASN A 54 11.59 0.73 21.88
CA ASN A 54 12.95 1.23 22.07
C ASN A 54 12.99 2.21 23.26
N ALA A 55 13.82 1.93 24.28
CA ALA A 55 13.84 2.70 25.52
C ALA A 55 14.21 4.18 25.33
N GLU A 56 15.12 4.49 24.41
CA GLU A 56 15.54 5.87 24.11
C GLU A 56 14.38 6.66 23.49
N LEU A 57 13.72 6.09 22.48
CA LEU A 57 12.53 6.70 21.85
C LEU A 57 11.41 6.93 22.86
N LEU A 58 11.15 5.99 23.77
CA LEU A 58 10.09 6.15 24.77
C LEU A 58 10.42 7.24 25.79
N ALA A 59 11.70 7.37 26.17
CA ALA A 59 12.16 8.41 27.06
C ALA A 59 12.00 9.81 26.47
N GLU A 60 12.15 9.99 25.15
CA GLU A 60 11.91 11.27 24.46
C GLU A 60 10.47 11.81 24.66
N PHE A 61 9.51 10.93 24.94
CA PHE A 61 8.11 11.30 25.16
C PHE A 61 7.63 11.07 26.60
N ASP A 62 8.55 10.91 27.55
CA ASP A 62 8.25 10.65 28.97
C ASP A 62 7.33 9.43 29.20
N ILE A 63 7.43 8.40 28.34
CA ILE A 63 6.63 7.18 28.45
C ILE A 63 7.38 6.19 29.35
N PRO A 64 6.77 5.73 30.46
CA PRO A 64 7.38 4.72 31.32
C PRO A 64 7.64 3.42 30.56
N LEU A 65 8.86 2.89 30.69
CA LEU A 65 9.26 1.63 30.06
C LEU A 65 8.63 0.45 30.80
N VAL A 66 7.76 -0.28 30.11
CA VAL A 66 7.19 -1.57 30.55
C VAL A 66 8.07 -2.73 30.10
N HIS A 67 8.48 -2.70 28.82
CA HIS A 67 9.35 -3.71 28.23
C HIS A 67 10.20 -3.13 27.11
N GLU A 68 11.52 -3.24 27.26
CA GLU A 68 12.45 -2.89 26.19
C GLU A 68 12.39 -3.91 25.06
N LEU A 69 11.92 -3.44 23.91
CA LEU A 69 11.84 -4.22 22.68
C LEU A 69 12.11 -3.29 21.49
N PRO A 70 13.38 -3.05 21.14
CA PRO A 70 13.76 -2.02 20.17
C PRO A 70 13.26 -2.30 18.74
N GLY A 71 12.82 -3.53 18.44
CA GLY A 71 12.21 -3.86 17.15
C GLY A 71 10.78 -3.34 16.96
N VAL A 72 10.09 -2.85 18.00
CA VAL A 72 8.73 -2.33 17.87
C VAL A 72 8.72 -1.06 17.03
N GLY A 73 8.08 -1.15 15.87
CA GLY A 73 8.01 -0.06 14.90
C GLY A 73 9.15 -0.07 13.88
N GLU A 74 10.12 -0.98 13.97
CA GLU A 74 11.19 -1.12 12.98
C GLU A 74 10.84 -2.18 11.93
N ASN A 75 11.69 -2.33 10.92
CA ASN A 75 11.56 -3.35 9.87
C ASN A 75 10.23 -3.27 9.09
N LEU A 76 9.70 -2.03 8.90
CA LEU A 76 8.56 -1.79 8.03
C LEU A 76 8.92 -2.21 6.60
N GLN A 77 8.05 -3.00 6.01
CA GLN A 77 8.15 -3.51 4.64
C GLN A 77 6.85 -3.18 3.93
N ASP A 78 6.97 -2.75 2.69
CA ASP A 78 5.85 -2.52 1.80
C ASP A 78 6.25 -2.86 0.37
N HIS A 79 5.27 -3.13 -0.48
CA HIS A 79 5.49 -3.41 -1.90
C HIS A 79 5.26 -2.15 -2.70
N LEU A 80 6.35 -1.42 -2.98
CA LEU A 80 6.26 -0.29 -3.89
C LEU A 80 5.94 -0.79 -5.30
N GLU A 81 4.88 -0.26 -5.89
CA GLU A 81 4.51 -0.49 -7.29
C GLU A 81 4.58 0.82 -8.08
N MET A 82 4.96 0.71 -9.35
CA MET A 82 4.82 1.76 -10.35
C MET A 82 3.83 1.32 -11.42
N TYR A 83 3.29 2.26 -12.18
CA TYR A 83 2.39 1.95 -13.29
C TYR A 83 3.00 2.38 -14.63
N LEU A 84 2.93 1.47 -15.60
CA LEU A 84 3.14 1.78 -17.02
C LEU A 84 1.79 1.82 -17.72
N GLN A 85 1.50 2.95 -18.36
CA GLN A 85 0.22 3.23 -18.99
C GLN A 85 0.37 3.31 -20.49
N TYR A 86 -0.60 2.75 -21.21
CA TYR A 86 -0.67 2.78 -22.66
C TYR A 86 -2.07 3.22 -23.09
N GLU A 87 -2.13 3.97 -24.18
CA GLU A 87 -3.36 4.20 -24.91
C GLU A 87 -3.89 2.87 -25.43
N CYS A 88 -5.21 2.70 -25.43
CA CYS A 88 -5.88 1.57 -26.05
C CYS A 88 -6.56 2.05 -27.34
N LYS A 89 -6.09 1.58 -28.49
CA LYS A 89 -6.61 1.94 -29.82
C LYS A 89 -8.07 1.55 -30.00
N GLU A 90 -8.46 0.43 -29.41
CA GLU A 90 -9.82 -0.12 -29.47
C GLU A 90 -10.66 0.35 -28.27
N PRO A 91 -11.97 0.57 -28.43
CA PRO A 91 -12.85 1.04 -27.37
C PRO A 91 -13.28 -0.07 -26.40
N VAL A 92 -12.33 -0.92 -25.98
CA VAL A 92 -12.57 -2.11 -25.13
C VAL A 92 -12.18 -1.92 -23.67
N SER A 93 -11.59 -0.78 -23.32
CA SER A 93 -11.18 -0.48 -21.95
C SER A 93 -12.37 -0.02 -21.08
N LEU A 94 -12.19 0.00 -19.75
CA LEU A 94 -13.18 0.46 -18.78
C LEU A 94 -13.31 2.00 -18.69
N TYR A 95 -12.64 2.75 -19.57
CA TYR A 95 -12.75 4.21 -19.59
C TYR A 95 -14.21 4.73 -19.61
N PRO A 96 -15.16 4.15 -20.37
CA PRO A 96 -16.54 4.59 -20.35
C PRO A 96 -17.20 4.43 -18.97
N ALA A 97 -16.79 3.43 -18.18
CA ALA A 97 -17.33 3.24 -16.84
C ALA A 97 -17.01 4.43 -15.93
N LEU A 98 -15.87 5.11 -16.12
CA LEU A 98 -15.49 6.28 -15.33
C LEU A 98 -16.35 7.52 -15.59
N GLN A 99 -17.15 7.53 -16.66
CA GLN A 99 -18.02 8.67 -16.96
C GLN A 99 -19.19 8.71 -15.98
N TRP A 100 -19.39 9.85 -15.32
CA TRP A 100 -20.39 9.99 -14.27
C TRP A 100 -21.82 9.63 -14.72
N TRP A 101 -22.15 9.83 -16.01
CA TRP A 101 -23.46 9.47 -16.57
C TRP A 101 -23.66 7.96 -16.75
N ASN A 102 -22.59 7.17 -16.80
CA ASN A 102 -22.66 5.71 -16.89
C ASN A 102 -22.75 5.06 -15.49
N GLN A 103 -22.34 5.76 -14.43
CA GLN A 103 -22.33 5.27 -13.04
C GLN A 103 -23.71 4.85 -12.51
N PRO A 104 -24.82 5.57 -12.75
CA PRO A 104 -26.14 5.14 -12.27
C PRO A 104 -26.56 3.78 -12.80
N LYS A 105 -26.30 3.48 -14.08
CA LYS A 105 -26.63 2.19 -14.68
C LYS A 105 -25.78 1.06 -14.08
N ILE A 106 -24.49 1.30 -13.91
CA ILE A 106 -23.55 0.34 -13.30
C ILE A 106 -23.99 0.03 -11.86
N GLY A 107 -24.31 1.06 -11.07
CA GLY A 107 -24.79 0.90 -9.70
C GLY A 107 -26.11 0.13 -9.62
N ALA A 108 -27.06 0.40 -10.52
CA ALA A 108 -28.32 -0.33 -10.57
C ALA A 108 -28.13 -1.82 -10.95
N GLU A 109 -27.28 -2.11 -11.94
CA GLU A 109 -26.96 -3.50 -12.32
C GLU A 109 -26.35 -4.27 -11.15
N TRP A 110 -25.37 -3.67 -10.47
CA TRP A 110 -24.75 -4.28 -9.30
C TRP A 110 -25.76 -4.45 -8.14
N LEU A 111 -26.56 -3.42 -7.84
CA LEU A 111 -27.49 -3.45 -6.71
C LEU A 111 -28.60 -4.50 -6.87
N PHE A 112 -29.15 -4.64 -8.08
CA PHE A 112 -30.28 -5.53 -8.32
C PHE A 112 -29.89 -6.90 -8.87
N GLY A 113 -28.75 -6.99 -9.57
CA GLY A 113 -28.27 -8.23 -10.20
C GLY A 113 -27.04 -8.85 -9.55
N GLY A 114 -26.25 -8.07 -8.79
CA GLY A 114 -24.95 -8.53 -8.28
C GLY A 114 -23.93 -8.78 -9.38
N THR A 115 -24.13 -8.22 -10.58
CA THR A 115 -23.30 -8.45 -11.78
C THR A 115 -22.73 -7.14 -12.33
N GLY A 116 -21.97 -7.26 -13.42
CA GLY A 116 -21.47 -6.13 -14.18
C GLY A 116 -20.18 -5.55 -13.63
N VAL A 117 -19.77 -4.41 -14.20
CA VAL A 117 -18.51 -3.73 -13.85
C VAL A 117 -18.43 -3.39 -12.36
N GLY A 118 -19.57 -3.04 -11.73
CA GLY A 118 -19.62 -2.75 -10.29
C GLY A 118 -19.31 -3.96 -9.39
N ALA A 119 -19.30 -5.18 -9.93
CA ALA A 119 -18.98 -6.41 -9.19
C ALA A 119 -17.50 -6.83 -9.30
N SER A 120 -16.64 -6.08 -10.01
CA SER A 120 -15.21 -6.38 -10.16
C SER A 120 -14.33 -5.42 -9.35
N ASN A 121 -13.13 -5.87 -8.98
CA ASN A 121 -12.05 -4.99 -8.48
C ASN A 121 -11.23 -4.38 -9.63
N HIS A 122 -11.43 -4.84 -10.87
CA HIS A 122 -10.80 -4.40 -12.11
C HIS A 122 -9.32 -4.75 -12.28
N PHE A 123 -8.78 -5.62 -11.43
CA PHE A 123 -7.47 -6.25 -11.61
C PHE A 123 -7.65 -7.56 -12.36
N GLU A 124 -7.70 -7.47 -13.69
CA GLU A 124 -8.23 -8.53 -14.55
C GLU A 124 -7.20 -9.59 -14.97
N ALA A 125 -5.92 -9.27 -14.85
CA ALA A 125 -4.84 -10.24 -15.03
C ALA A 125 -3.65 -9.90 -14.12
N GLY A 126 -2.78 -10.87 -13.90
CA GLY A 126 -1.56 -10.69 -13.14
C GLY A 126 -0.48 -11.65 -13.59
N GLY A 127 0.71 -11.46 -13.04
CA GLY A 127 1.86 -12.28 -13.39
C GLY A 127 3.00 -12.12 -12.41
N PHE A 128 3.90 -13.10 -12.40
CA PHE A 128 5.11 -13.05 -11.61
C PHE A 128 6.28 -13.37 -12.53
N ILE A 129 7.28 -12.49 -12.53
CA ILE A 129 8.46 -12.63 -13.38
C ILE A 129 9.71 -12.66 -12.51
N ARG A 130 10.57 -13.63 -12.81
CA ARG A 130 11.95 -13.67 -12.35
C ARG A 130 12.76 -12.77 -13.26
N SER A 131 13.15 -11.59 -12.77
CA SER A 131 13.78 -10.57 -13.60
C SER A 131 15.19 -10.94 -14.05
N ARG A 132 15.90 -11.76 -13.24
CA ARG A 132 17.28 -12.19 -13.48
C ARG A 132 17.59 -13.58 -12.95
N GLU A 133 18.65 -14.20 -13.47
CA GLU A 133 19.13 -15.52 -13.04
C GLU A 133 19.62 -15.53 -11.58
N GLU A 134 20.06 -14.40 -11.03
CA GLU A 134 20.50 -14.33 -9.63
C GLU A 134 19.37 -14.59 -8.61
N PHE A 135 18.11 -14.34 -8.98
CA PHE A 135 16.96 -14.57 -8.10
C PHE A 135 16.50 -16.02 -8.17
N ALA A 136 16.26 -16.68 -7.04
CA ALA A 136 15.83 -18.09 -7.03
C ALA A 136 14.36 -18.29 -7.48
N TRP A 137 13.52 -17.25 -7.38
CA TRP A 137 12.09 -17.27 -7.67
C TRP A 137 11.66 -15.91 -8.27
N PRO A 138 10.44 -15.79 -8.83
CA PRO A 138 9.93 -14.50 -9.28
C PRO A 138 10.00 -13.42 -8.22
N ASN A 139 10.52 -12.26 -8.58
CA ASN A 139 10.74 -11.11 -7.70
C ASN A 139 9.92 -9.88 -8.12
N ILE A 140 9.39 -9.88 -9.35
CA ILE A 140 8.51 -8.83 -9.85
C ILE A 140 7.07 -9.36 -9.91
N GLN A 141 6.13 -8.58 -9.38
CA GLN A 141 4.69 -8.82 -9.48
C GLN A 141 4.07 -7.86 -10.50
N TYR A 142 3.09 -8.37 -11.24
CA TYR A 142 2.29 -7.62 -12.19
C TYR A 142 0.82 -7.69 -11.83
N HIS A 143 0.14 -6.57 -12.00
CA HIS A 143 -1.31 -6.50 -12.09
C HIS A 143 -1.72 -5.66 -13.30
N PHE A 144 -2.65 -6.18 -14.10
CA PHE A 144 -3.16 -5.52 -15.29
C PHE A 144 -4.54 -4.94 -15.01
N LEU A 145 -4.72 -3.67 -15.36
CA LEU A 145 -6.00 -2.99 -15.29
C LEU A 145 -6.36 -2.49 -16.69
N PRO A 146 -7.56 -2.81 -17.22
CA PRO A 146 -8.03 -2.31 -18.51
C PRO A 146 -8.53 -0.85 -18.41
N VAL A 147 -7.81 0.00 -17.66
CA VAL A 147 -8.07 1.44 -17.50
C VAL A 147 -6.77 2.17 -17.15
N ALA A 148 -6.54 3.35 -17.72
CA ALA A 148 -5.42 4.21 -17.36
C ALA A 148 -5.88 5.29 -16.37
N ILE A 149 -5.53 5.11 -15.08
CA ILE A 149 -5.91 6.02 -13.99
C ILE A 149 -4.66 6.58 -13.35
N ASN A 150 -4.61 7.89 -13.16
CA ASN A 150 -3.59 8.52 -12.33
C ASN A 150 -4.05 8.52 -10.86
N TYR A 151 -3.26 7.91 -9.98
CA TYR A 151 -3.56 7.82 -8.55
C TYR A 151 -3.21 9.11 -7.77
N ASN A 152 -2.69 10.14 -8.44
CA ASN A 152 -2.30 11.42 -7.84
C ASN A 152 -3.47 12.44 -7.74
N GLY A 153 -4.72 12.00 -7.96
CA GLY A 153 -5.91 12.87 -7.88
C GLY A 153 -6.07 13.86 -9.05
N SER A 154 -5.16 13.87 -10.02
CA SER A 154 -5.31 14.64 -11.27
C SER A 154 -5.91 13.74 -12.35
N ASN A 155 -6.95 14.26 -13.03
CA ASN A 155 -7.84 13.56 -13.96
C ASN A 155 -7.28 12.28 -14.61
N ALA A 156 -8.02 11.18 -14.48
CA ALA A 156 -7.83 9.97 -15.28
C ALA A 156 -7.63 10.35 -16.75
N VAL A 157 -6.77 9.60 -17.42
CA VAL A 157 -6.51 9.79 -18.85
C VAL A 157 -7.87 9.76 -19.56
N LYS A 158 -8.23 10.85 -20.26
CA LYS A 158 -9.57 11.05 -20.86
C LYS A 158 -9.73 10.31 -22.18
N GLU A 159 -9.20 9.10 -22.27
CA GLU A 159 -9.21 8.26 -23.46
C GLU A 159 -9.20 6.78 -23.04
N HIS A 160 -9.48 5.89 -23.98
CA HIS A 160 -9.30 4.47 -23.75
C HIS A 160 -7.82 4.17 -23.48
N GLY A 161 -7.55 3.40 -22.43
CA GLY A 161 -6.20 3.07 -22.00
C GLY A 161 -6.22 1.90 -21.04
N PHE A 162 -5.05 1.31 -20.82
CA PHE A 162 -4.82 0.25 -19.86
C PHE A 162 -3.46 0.47 -19.18
N GLN A 163 -3.24 -0.21 -18.05
CA GLN A 163 -2.01 -0.07 -17.30
C GLN A 163 -1.55 -1.39 -16.69
N CYS A 164 -0.24 -1.56 -16.60
CA CYS A 164 0.39 -2.56 -15.76
C CYS A 164 0.94 -1.90 -14.51
N HIS A 165 0.43 -2.33 -13.37
CA HIS A 165 1.06 -2.09 -12.07
C HIS A 165 2.13 -3.14 -11.91
N VAL A 166 3.34 -2.68 -11.58
CA VAL A 166 4.50 -3.55 -11.48
C VAL A 166 5.37 -3.10 -10.31
N GLY A 167 5.80 -4.04 -9.51
CA GLY A 167 6.61 -3.74 -8.32
C GLY A 167 7.46 -4.91 -7.86
N SER A 168 8.43 -4.57 -7.02
CA SER A 168 9.21 -5.57 -6.30
C SER A 168 8.37 -6.21 -5.22
N MET A 169 8.38 -7.54 -5.15
CA MET A 169 7.75 -8.29 -4.06
C MET A 169 8.63 -8.44 -2.83
N ARG A 170 9.94 -8.21 -2.97
CA ARG A 170 10.92 -8.57 -1.93
C ARG A 170 12.03 -7.53 -1.85
N SER A 171 11.63 -6.27 -1.87
CA SER A 171 12.52 -5.14 -1.63
C SER A 171 13.30 -5.37 -0.33
N PRO A 172 14.63 -5.25 -0.32
CA PRO A 172 15.43 -5.24 0.91
C PRO A 172 15.36 -3.92 1.67
N SER A 173 14.79 -2.86 1.11
CA SER A 173 14.58 -1.59 1.83
C SER A 173 13.73 -1.79 3.09
N ARG A 174 14.13 -1.14 4.18
CA ARG A 174 13.43 -1.24 5.48
C ARG A 174 13.16 0.14 6.05
N GLY A 175 11.92 0.32 6.46
CA GLY A 175 11.41 1.52 7.07
C GLY A 175 11.13 1.38 8.57
N HIS A 176 10.47 2.38 9.12
CA HIS A 176 9.98 2.38 10.50
C HIS A 176 8.67 3.16 10.67
N VAL A 177 7.97 2.86 11.77
CA VAL A 177 6.80 3.55 12.31
C VAL A 177 7.10 3.92 13.77
N ARG A 178 7.19 5.21 14.06
CA ARG A 178 7.55 5.72 15.39
C ARG A 178 6.54 6.75 15.88
N ILE A 179 6.21 6.73 17.16
CA ILE A 179 5.44 7.79 17.80
C ILE A 179 6.12 9.15 17.61
N LYS A 180 5.30 10.20 17.46
CA LYS A 180 5.71 11.61 17.49
C LYS A 180 5.15 12.37 18.69
N SER A 181 4.25 11.72 19.44
CA SER A 181 3.51 12.29 20.54
C SER A 181 2.86 11.17 21.35
N ARG A 182 2.55 11.46 22.61
CA ARG A 182 1.69 10.63 23.46
C ARG A 182 0.21 10.75 23.09
N ASP A 183 -0.17 11.85 22.45
CA ASP A 183 -1.55 12.09 22.02
C ASP A 183 -1.94 11.03 20.96
N PRO A 184 -2.94 10.17 21.24
CA PRO A 184 -3.35 9.13 20.32
C PRO A 184 -3.97 9.67 19.02
N HIS A 185 -4.38 10.95 18.96
CA HIS A 185 -4.87 11.59 17.74
C HIS A 185 -3.75 11.98 16.78
N GLN A 186 -2.49 12.02 17.26
CA GLN A 186 -1.36 12.34 16.40
C GLN A 186 -0.92 11.10 15.63
N HIS A 187 -0.86 11.22 14.30
CA HIS A 187 -0.31 10.19 13.45
C HIS A 187 1.18 9.93 13.74
N PRO A 188 1.66 8.68 13.62
CA PRO A 188 3.08 8.37 13.82
C PRO A 188 3.93 8.97 12.68
N ALA A 189 5.24 9.04 12.91
CA ALA A 189 6.22 9.18 11.84
C ALA A 189 6.32 7.85 11.09
N ILE A 190 6.10 7.87 9.78
CA ILE A 190 6.23 6.70 8.92
C ILE A 190 7.30 7.01 7.90
N LEU A 191 8.34 6.17 7.88
CA LEU A 191 9.35 6.16 6.84
C LEU A 191 9.30 4.80 6.18
N PHE A 192 8.89 4.72 4.92
CA PHE A 192 8.97 3.46 4.15
C PHE A 192 10.39 3.14 3.72
N ASN A 193 11.21 4.18 3.55
CA ASN A 193 12.60 4.07 3.12
C ASN A 193 12.76 3.39 1.76
N TYR A 194 11.79 3.59 0.86
CA TYR A 194 11.85 3.08 -0.50
C TYR A 194 13.14 3.48 -1.20
N MET A 195 13.66 2.58 -2.04
CA MET A 195 14.82 2.85 -2.88
C MET A 195 16.11 3.13 -2.07
N SER A 196 16.13 2.75 -0.79
CA SER A 196 17.33 2.85 0.06
C SER A 196 18.38 1.79 -0.26
N HIS A 197 18.01 0.75 -1.01
CA HIS A 197 18.89 -0.33 -1.43
C HIS A 197 18.98 -0.40 -2.97
N GLU A 198 20.18 -0.60 -3.51
CA GLU A 198 20.44 -0.61 -4.97
C GLU A 198 19.58 -1.65 -5.72
N GLN A 199 19.30 -2.78 -5.09
CA GLN A 199 18.44 -3.82 -5.66
C GLN A 199 17.05 -3.28 -6.07
N ASP A 200 16.46 -2.35 -5.32
CA ASP A 200 15.17 -1.77 -5.68
C ASP A 200 15.28 -1.08 -7.04
N TRP A 201 16.26 -0.19 -7.20
CA TRP A 201 16.51 0.51 -8.46
C TRP A 201 16.78 -0.43 -9.63
N GLN A 202 17.49 -1.52 -9.39
CA GLN A 202 17.72 -2.57 -10.39
C GLN A 202 16.40 -3.23 -10.80
N GLU A 203 15.61 -3.71 -9.84
CA GLU A 203 14.35 -4.42 -10.11
C GLU A 203 13.32 -3.50 -10.80
N PHE A 204 13.25 -2.22 -10.43
CA PHE A 204 12.37 -1.27 -11.12
C PHE A 204 12.84 -1.01 -12.56
N ARG A 205 14.15 -0.87 -12.83
CA ARG A 205 14.64 -0.74 -14.22
C ARG A 205 14.33 -1.99 -15.05
N ASP A 206 14.51 -3.17 -14.48
CA ASP A 206 14.17 -4.43 -15.15
C ASP A 206 12.67 -4.54 -15.40
N ALA A 207 11.84 -4.19 -14.42
CA ALA A 207 10.39 -4.15 -14.54
C ALA A 207 9.93 -3.26 -15.71
N ILE A 208 10.51 -2.06 -15.89
CA ILE A 208 10.18 -1.19 -17.03
C ILE A 208 10.50 -1.89 -18.36
N ARG A 209 11.70 -2.49 -18.48
CA ARG A 209 12.15 -3.15 -19.72
C ARG A 209 11.28 -4.35 -20.06
N ILE A 210 11.03 -5.21 -19.08
CA ILE A 210 10.18 -6.40 -19.23
C ILE A 210 8.74 -5.99 -19.57
N THR A 211 8.20 -4.96 -18.92
CA THR A 211 6.86 -4.47 -19.24
C THR A 211 6.78 -3.97 -20.68
N ARG A 212 7.78 -3.21 -21.14
CA ARG A 212 7.86 -2.78 -22.54
C ARG A 212 7.94 -3.98 -23.49
N GLU A 213 8.76 -4.98 -23.18
CA GLU A 213 8.85 -6.21 -23.98
C GLU A 213 7.51 -6.93 -24.10
N ILE A 214 6.79 -7.10 -22.98
CA ILE A 214 5.45 -7.71 -22.96
C ILE A 214 4.49 -6.88 -23.80
N MET A 215 4.49 -5.56 -23.60
CA MET A 215 3.58 -4.66 -24.31
C MET A 215 3.86 -4.67 -25.81
N HIS A 216 5.12 -4.78 -26.22
CA HIS A 216 5.53 -4.83 -27.62
C HIS A 216 5.31 -6.20 -28.30
N GLN A 217 4.75 -7.20 -27.63
CA GLN A 217 4.39 -8.46 -28.26
C GLN A 217 3.31 -8.28 -29.34
N PRO A 218 3.36 -9.04 -30.46
CA PRO A 218 2.41 -8.89 -31.58
C PRO A 218 0.93 -9.04 -31.19
N ALA A 219 0.64 -9.85 -30.17
CA ALA A 219 -0.72 -10.06 -29.67
C ALA A 219 -1.38 -8.77 -29.14
N LEU A 220 -0.57 -7.77 -28.76
CA LEU A 220 -1.05 -6.50 -28.25
C LEU A 220 -1.06 -5.40 -29.31
N ASP A 221 -0.59 -5.61 -30.54
CA ASP A 221 -0.44 -4.55 -31.56
C ASP A 221 -1.76 -3.87 -31.94
N GLN A 222 -2.86 -4.64 -31.94
CA GLN A 222 -4.21 -4.11 -32.20
C GLN A 222 -4.67 -3.18 -31.08
N TYR A 223 -4.30 -3.46 -29.83
CA TYR A 223 -4.77 -2.73 -28.66
C TYR A 223 -3.82 -1.61 -28.25
N ARG A 224 -2.50 -1.86 -28.26
CA ARG A 224 -1.45 -0.94 -27.79
C ARG A 224 -1.32 0.28 -28.69
N GLY A 225 -1.70 1.44 -28.16
CA GLY A 225 -1.38 2.76 -28.69
C GLY A 225 -0.05 3.29 -28.17
N ARG A 226 0.05 4.61 -27.98
CA ARG A 226 1.27 5.23 -27.45
C ARG A 226 1.47 4.92 -25.95
N GLU A 227 2.73 4.90 -25.52
CA GLU A 227 3.09 4.90 -24.08
C GLU A 227 2.70 6.26 -23.48
N ILE A 228 1.87 6.25 -22.45
CA ILE A 228 1.38 7.44 -21.74
C ILE A 228 2.31 7.78 -20.56
N SER A 229 2.72 6.75 -19.82
CA SER A 229 3.60 6.86 -18.66
C SER A 229 4.47 5.60 -18.55
N PRO A 230 5.78 5.71 -18.28
CA PRO A 230 6.56 6.94 -18.21
C PRO A 230 6.67 7.62 -19.59
N ARG A 231 6.62 8.96 -19.64
CA ARG A 231 6.69 9.70 -20.92
C ARG A 231 8.04 9.45 -21.59
N HIS A 232 8.01 9.16 -22.90
CA HIS A 232 9.21 9.11 -23.74
C HIS A 232 9.91 10.48 -23.71
N GLY A 233 11.14 10.55 -23.18
CA GLY A 233 11.91 11.81 -23.09
C GLY A 233 12.85 11.97 -21.88
N MET A 234 12.85 11.04 -20.91
CA MET A 234 13.94 10.97 -19.92
C MET A 234 15.02 10.04 -20.47
N SER A 235 16.08 10.62 -21.03
CA SER A 235 17.29 9.89 -21.40
C SER A 235 17.87 9.21 -20.18
N ASP A 236 18.27 7.94 -20.32
CA ASP A 236 19.12 7.23 -19.36
C ASP A 236 20.42 8.04 -19.20
N GLY A 237 20.51 8.80 -18.11
CA GLY A 237 21.68 9.56 -17.68
C GLY A 237 22.18 9.03 -16.35
#